data_AF-A0AAE3NID5-F1
#
_entry.id   AF-A0AAE3NID5-F1
#
_cell.length_a   1.000
_cell.length_b   1.000
_cell.length_c   1.000
_cell.angle_alpha   90.00
_cell.angle_beta   90.00
_cell.angle_gamma   90.00
#
_symmetry.space_group_name_H-M   'P 1'
#
loop_
_entity.id
_entity.type
_entity.pdbx_description
1 polymer ?
#
loop_
_entity_poly.entity_id
_entity_poly.type
_entity_poly.pdbx_seq_one_letter_code
_entity_poly.pdbx_strand_id
1 'polypeptide(L)'
;MDAARAEHKSDAPPIHGARLVRSHAIRAGIGLLVTLSTVVTTPLLAQDKPEQTEARPAYYIAEFEPAVAGAIRPYSERVESTIQPFGGRFIVRGGKLDALEGPSPKSVVVVITFSSLERAQAWYHSPAYEALKPIRHRAGTSRVYIVEGVTHP
;
A
#
# COMPACT_ATOMS: atom_id res chain seq x y z
N MET A 1 -16.54 64.14 -25.37
CA MET A 1 -15.39 63.21 -25.27
C MET A 1 -15.53 62.45 -23.96
N ASP A 2 -16.70 61.83 -23.73
CA ASP A 2 -17.09 60.49 -24.22
C ASP A 2 -16.29 59.42 -23.50
N ALA A 3 -16.85 58.76 -22.47
CA ALA A 3 -17.76 57.59 -22.56
C ALA A 3 -17.01 56.36 -23.14
N ALA A 4 -17.02 55.16 -22.55
CA ALA A 4 -18.08 54.55 -21.77
C ALA A 4 -17.57 53.43 -20.86
N ARG A 5 -18.21 53.33 -19.70
CA ARG A 5 -18.30 52.16 -18.80
C ARG A 5 -19.71 51.60 -19.01
N ALA A 6 -19.83 50.30 -19.29
CA ALA A 6 -21.10 49.57 -19.28
C ALA A 6 -20.81 48.20 -18.67
N GLU A 7 -21.14 47.95 -17.40
CA GLU A 7 -22.46 47.53 -16.90
C GLU A 7 -22.97 46.23 -17.53
N HIS A 8 -22.65 45.12 -16.86
CA HIS A 8 -23.25 43.81 -17.08
C HIS A 8 -24.48 43.70 -16.18
N LYS A 9 -25.67 43.84 -16.78
CA LYS A 9 -26.96 43.79 -16.11
C LYS A 9 -27.43 42.34 -15.91
N SER A 10 -27.66 42.00 -14.64
CA SER A 10 -28.46 40.87 -14.16
C SER A 10 -29.94 41.11 -14.45
N ASP A 11 -30.68 40.08 -14.89
CA ASP A 11 -32.12 39.90 -14.59
C ASP A 11 -32.59 38.46 -14.90
N ALA A 12 -33.16 37.82 -13.87
CA ALA A 12 -33.83 36.51 -13.84
C ALA A 12 -35.31 36.64 -14.38
N PRO A 13 -36.27 35.68 -14.29
CA PRO A 13 -36.32 34.42 -13.53
C PRO A 13 -37.12 33.27 -14.28
N PRO A 14 -37.90 32.34 -13.67
CA PRO A 14 -37.94 30.92 -14.07
C PRO A 14 -39.30 30.47 -14.66
N ILE A 15 -39.40 29.23 -15.18
CA ILE A 15 -40.70 28.62 -15.47
C ILE A 15 -40.75 27.12 -15.12
N HIS A 16 -41.74 26.81 -14.28
CA HIS A 16 -42.24 25.51 -13.86
C HIS A 16 -43.11 24.86 -14.95
N GLY A 17 -43.16 23.52 -14.96
CA GLY A 17 -44.20 22.70 -15.60
C GLY A 17 -43.74 21.24 -15.63
N ALA A 18 -44.01 20.39 -14.64
CA ALA A 18 -45.29 19.77 -14.24
C ALA A 18 -45.83 18.71 -15.23
N ARG A 19 -46.19 17.56 -14.62
CA ARG A 19 -47.14 16.50 -15.05
C ARG A 19 -46.68 15.33 -15.94
N LEU A 20 -46.39 14.21 -15.28
CA LEU A 20 -47.28 13.03 -15.12
C LEU A 20 -48.26 12.69 -16.27
N VAL A 21 -48.04 11.56 -16.96
CA VAL A 21 -49.06 10.65 -17.52
C VAL A 21 -48.46 9.22 -17.52
N ARG A 22 -48.81 8.31 -16.60
CA ARG A 22 -49.94 7.36 -16.56
C ARG A 22 -49.99 6.28 -17.66
N SER A 23 -49.87 5.02 -17.19
CA SER A 23 -50.61 3.81 -17.63
C SER A 23 -50.23 3.18 -18.99
N HIS A 24 -49.99 1.87 -19.12
CA HIS A 24 -50.96 0.78 -18.91
C HIS A 24 -50.29 -0.55 -18.56
N ALA A 25 -50.96 -1.30 -17.70
CA ALA A 25 -50.70 -2.70 -17.38
C ALA A 25 -51.10 -3.63 -18.54
N ILE A 26 -50.40 -4.76 -18.70
CA ILE A 26 -50.97 -5.99 -19.25
C ILE A 26 -50.52 -7.17 -18.38
N ARG A 27 -51.52 -7.95 -17.95
CA ARG A 27 -51.46 -9.18 -17.16
C ARG A 27 -51.32 -10.40 -18.08
N ALA A 28 -50.47 -11.36 -17.72
CA ALA A 28 -50.59 -12.82 -17.96
C ALA A 28 -49.35 -13.44 -17.30
N GLY A 29 -49.38 -14.43 -16.41
CA GLY A 29 -50.30 -15.56 -16.30
C GLY A 29 -49.55 -16.83 -16.71
N ILE A 30 -49.07 -17.58 -15.71
CA ILE A 30 -48.85 -19.05 -15.71
C ILE A 30 -47.66 -19.59 -16.52
N GLY A 31 -46.75 -20.27 -15.80
CA GLY A 31 -45.72 -21.13 -16.38
C GLY A 31 -44.68 -21.57 -15.36
N LEU A 32 -45.08 -22.30 -14.31
CA LEU A 32 -44.13 -23.01 -13.45
C LEU A 32 -43.53 -24.16 -14.27
N LEU A 33 -42.37 -23.93 -14.90
CA LEU A 33 -41.56 -24.96 -15.52
C LEU A 33 -40.58 -25.49 -14.46
N VAL A 34 -40.95 -26.58 -13.77
CA VAL A 34 -39.99 -27.34 -12.96
C VAL A 34 -39.04 -28.03 -13.93
N THR A 35 -37.88 -27.42 -14.17
CA THR A 35 -36.79 -28.11 -14.86
C THR A 35 -36.17 -29.09 -13.87
N LEU A 36 -36.29 -30.39 -14.19
CA LEU A 36 -35.60 -31.45 -13.49
C LEU A 36 -34.11 -31.33 -13.85
N SER A 37 -33.37 -30.44 -13.17
CA SER A 37 -31.92 -30.41 -13.29
C SER A 37 -31.38 -31.69 -12.68
N THR A 38 -30.87 -32.58 -13.52
CA THR A 38 -29.99 -33.66 -13.07
C THR A 38 -28.81 -33.02 -12.34
N VAL A 39 -28.75 -33.20 -11.03
CA VAL A 39 -27.54 -32.89 -10.27
C VAL A 39 -26.51 -33.91 -10.72
N VAL A 40 -25.62 -33.51 -11.62
CA VAL A 40 -24.39 -34.26 -11.88
C VAL A 40 -23.57 -34.14 -10.61
N THR A 41 -23.55 -35.21 -9.82
CA THR A 41 -22.64 -35.35 -8.68
C THR A 41 -21.23 -35.47 -9.23
N THR A 42 -20.59 -34.33 -9.49
CA THR A 42 -19.15 -34.27 -9.71
C THR A 42 -18.52 -34.83 -8.44
N PRO A 43 -17.69 -35.90 -8.51
CA PRO A 43 -16.95 -36.32 -7.34
C PRO A 43 -16.11 -35.12 -6.92
N LEU A 44 -16.29 -34.71 -5.67
CA LEU A 44 -15.46 -33.74 -4.98
C LEU A 44 -14.06 -34.37 -4.89
N LEU A 45 -13.30 -34.28 -5.99
CA LEU A 45 -11.85 -34.37 -5.92
C LEU A 45 -11.47 -33.35 -4.86
N ALA A 46 -10.86 -33.87 -3.79
CA ALA A 46 -10.30 -33.10 -2.72
C ALA A 46 -9.70 -31.83 -3.33
N GLN A 47 -10.32 -30.70 -3.02
CA GLN A 47 -9.67 -29.43 -3.20
C GLN A 47 -8.50 -29.51 -2.23
N ASP A 48 -7.31 -29.86 -2.72
CA ASP A 48 -6.08 -29.54 -2.02
C ASP A 48 -6.12 -28.02 -1.86
N LYS A 49 -6.64 -27.59 -0.70
CA LYS A 49 -6.49 -26.22 -0.23
C LYS A 49 -5.01 -25.97 -0.40
N PRO A 50 -4.58 -25.00 -1.24
CA PRO A 50 -3.15 -24.74 -1.41
C PRO A 50 -2.62 -24.59 0.00
N GLU A 51 -1.67 -25.46 0.34
CA GLU A 51 -1.01 -25.47 1.62
C GLU A 51 -0.54 -24.04 1.82
N GLN A 52 -1.31 -23.28 2.60
CA GLN A 52 -0.91 -21.95 3.00
C GLN A 52 0.18 -22.24 4.01
N THR A 53 1.38 -22.46 3.51
CA THR A 53 2.61 -22.24 4.27
C THR A 53 2.42 -20.86 4.84
N GLU A 54 2.09 -20.79 6.13
CA GLU A 54 1.83 -19.53 6.82
C GLU A 54 3.02 -18.62 6.51
N ALA A 55 2.76 -17.55 5.75
CA ALA A 55 3.82 -16.77 5.14
C ALA A 55 4.60 -16.05 6.25
N ARG A 56 5.84 -16.49 6.47
CA ARG A 56 6.74 -15.87 7.44
C ARG A 56 7.13 -14.47 6.96
N PRO A 57 6.80 -13.40 7.69
CA PRO A 57 7.25 -12.07 7.32
C PRO A 57 8.78 -12.00 7.41
N ALA A 58 9.38 -10.99 6.80
CA ALA A 58 10.79 -10.69 7.01
C ALA A 58 10.98 -9.23 7.39
N TYR A 59 12.07 -8.96 8.10
CA TYR A 59 12.40 -7.64 8.63
C TYR A 59 13.79 -7.24 8.19
N TYR A 60 13.87 -6.16 7.40
CA TYR A 60 15.12 -5.43 7.23
C TYR A 60 15.32 -4.54 8.44
N ILE A 61 16.45 -4.71 9.12
CA ILE A 61 16.83 -3.95 10.31
C ILE A 61 18.09 -3.16 9.97
N ALA A 62 18.05 -1.86 10.24
CA ALA A 62 19.19 -0.99 10.07
C ALA A 62 19.39 -0.11 11.30
N GLU A 63 20.63 -0.10 11.78
CA GLU A 63 21.14 0.88 12.73
C GLU A 63 22.08 1.80 11.96
N PHE A 64 21.83 3.10 11.98
CA PHE A 64 22.55 4.06 11.15
C PHE A 64 23.07 5.25 11.95
N GLU A 65 24.40 5.41 11.97
CA GLU A 65 25.13 6.50 12.59
C GLU A 65 25.50 7.57 11.56
N PRO A 66 24.86 8.76 11.61
CA PRO A 66 25.16 9.84 10.67
C PRO A 66 26.55 10.42 10.93
N ALA A 67 27.32 10.64 9.86
CA ALA A 67 28.62 11.33 9.95
C ALA A 67 28.46 12.78 10.42
N VAL A 68 27.39 13.45 9.97
CA VAL A 68 26.96 14.79 10.42
C VAL A 68 25.44 14.87 10.44
N ALA A 69 24.89 15.79 11.24
CA ALA A 69 23.45 16.01 11.32
C ALA A 69 22.83 16.23 9.93
N GLY A 70 21.76 15.49 9.63
CA GLY A 70 21.02 15.62 8.37
C GLY A 70 21.66 14.96 7.13
N ALA A 71 22.85 14.35 7.24
CA ALA A 71 23.54 13.73 6.11
C ALA A 71 22.70 12.67 5.36
N ILE A 72 21.77 12.01 6.07
CA ILE A 72 20.93 10.94 5.53
C ILE A 72 19.69 11.44 4.77
N ARG A 73 19.39 12.74 4.81
CA ARG A 73 18.16 13.30 4.22
C ARG A 73 17.98 12.95 2.73
N PRO A 74 19.00 13.09 1.85
CA PRO A 74 18.83 12.76 0.44
C PRO A 74 18.51 11.27 0.19
N TYR A 75 18.95 10.36 1.05
CA TYR A 75 18.57 8.94 0.98
C TYR A 75 17.13 8.75 1.47
N SER A 76 16.79 9.39 2.59
CA SER A 76 15.50 9.24 3.27
C SER A 76 14.31 9.69 2.43
N GLU A 77 14.50 10.72 1.59
CA GLU A 77 13.49 11.25 0.66
C GLU A 77 13.18 10.30 -0.51
N ARG A 78 14.08 9.36 -0.82
CA ARG A 78 13.99 8.49 -2.01
C ARG A 78 13.77 7.01 -1.70
N VAL A 79 14.16 6.55 -0.51
CA VAL A 79 14.16 5.11 -0.22
C VAL A 79 12.77 4.48 -0.30
N GLU A 80 11.73 5.22 0.08
CA GLU A 80 10.37 4.68 0.17
C GLU A 80 9.83 4.21 -1.19
N SER A 81 10.11 4.94 -2.28
CA SER A 81 9.69 4.53 -3.62
C SER A 81 10.36 3.24 -4.10
N THR A 82 11.53 2.90 -3.54
CA THR A 82 12.19 1.62 -3.83
C THR A 82 11.56 0.46 -3.09
N ILE A 83 10.95 0.71 -1.92
CA ILE A 83 10.40 -0.32 -1.02
C ILE A 83 9.00 -0.77 -1.49
N GLN A 84 8.15 0.20 -1.87
CA GLN A 84 6.74 -0.05 -2.19
C GLN A 84 6.49 -1.14 -3.25
N PRO A 85 7.24 -1.23 -4.36
CA PRO A 85 7.06 -2.29 -5.37
C PRO A 85 7.28 -3.70 -4.82
N PHE A 86 8.01 -3.81 -3.72
CA PHE A 86 8.30 -5.07 -3.05
C PHE A 86 7.31 -5.41 -1.93
N GLY A 87 6.29 -4.57 -1.72
CA GLY A 87 5.31 -4.71 -0.65
C GLY A 87 5.88 -4.40 0.74
N GLY A 88 7.05 -3.76 0.80
CA GLY A 88 7.67 -3.42 2.07
C GLY A 88 7.01 -2.22 2.74
N ARG A 89 7.07 -2.15 4.07
CA ARG A 89 6.49 -1.05 4.86
C ARG A 89 7.38 -0.71 6.05
N PHE A 90 7.55 0.58 6.36
CA PHE A 90 8.23 0.98 7.59
C PHE A 90 7.39 0.60 8.82
N ILE A 91 8.04 -0.05 9.79
CA ILE A 91 7.49 -0.31 11.14
C ILE A 91 8.20 0.56 12.17
N VAL A 92 9.51 0.79 12.00
CA VAL A 92 10.30 1.74 12.79
C VAL A 92 11.06 2.64 11.82
N ARG A 93 11.05 3.96 12.06
CA ARG A 93 11.76 4.94 11.22
C ARG A 93 12.34 6.07 12.06
N GLY A 94 13.28 5.74 12.95
CA GLY A 94 13.98 6.71 13.79
C GLY A 94 13.15 7.30 14.94
N GLY A 95 12.22 6.51 15.49
CA GLY A 95 11.45 6.90 16.68
C GLY A 95 12.31 7.00 17.94
N LYS A 96 11.68 7.41 19.06
CA LYS A 96 12.32 7.43 20.38
C LYS A 96 12.83 6.03 20.72
N LEU A 97 14.12 5.94 21.03
CA LEU A 97 14.77 4.71 21.47
C LEU A 97 14.93 4.73 22.99
N ASP A 98 14.58 3.62 23.63
CA ASP A 98 14.83 3.37 25.05
C ASP A 98 15.75 2.15 25.15
N ALA A 99 16.95 2.34 25.68
CA ALA A 99 17.96 1.29 25.77
C ALA A 99 17.84 0.60 27.14
N LEU A 100 17.45 -0.68 27.13
CA LEU A 100 17.17 -1.42 28.35
C LEU A 100 18.43 -2.12 28.91
N GLU A 101 19.15 -2.84 28.06
CA GLU A 101 20.34 -3.62 28.44
C GLU A 101 21.41 -3.59 27.35
N GLY A 102 22.69 -3.69 27.75
CA GLY A 102 23.84 -3.67 26.85
C GLY A 102 24.14 -2.28 26.24
N PRO A 103 25.16 -2.20 25.36
CA PRO A 103 25.45 -0.95 24.65
C PRO A 103 24.27 -0.55 23.77
N SER A 104 23.71 0.64 24.01
CA SER A 104 22.70 1.21 23.14
C SER A 104 23.21 1.27 21.69
N PRO A 105 22.36 1.00 20.68
CA PRO A 105 22.64 1.46 19.33
C PRO A 105 23.02 2.93 19.40
N LYS A 106 24.16 3.29 18.82
CA LYS A 106 24.63 4.69 18.87
C LYS A 106 23.65 5.64 18.17
N SER A 107 22.73 5.11 17.36
CA SER A 107 22.03 5.89 16.35
C SER A 107 20.72 5.28 15.82
N VAL A 108 20.10 6.00 14.88
CA VAL A 108 18.77 5.79 14.27
C VAL A 108 18.51 4.32 13.93
N VAL A 109 17.43 3.77 14.50
CA VAL A 109 16.93 2.43 14.18
C VAL A 109 15.83 2.53 13.13
N VAL A 110 15.91 1.67 12.12
CA VAL A 110 14.91 1.51 11.05
C VAL A 110 14.56 0.04 10.94
N VAL A 111 13.26 -0.25 10.86
CA VAL A 111 12.73 -1.59 10.61
C VAL A 111 11.72 -1.49 9.46
N ILE A 112 11.92 -2.29 8.42
CA ILE A 112 11.01 -2.43 7.28
C ILE A 112 10.53 -3.87 7.23
N THR A 113 9.22 -4.09 7.22
CA THR A 113 8.62 -5.42 7.08
C THR A 113 8.32 -5.73 5.62
N PHE A 114 8.48 -7.01 5.24
CA PHE A 114 8.10 -7.61 3.97
C PHE A 114 7.28 -8.88 4.23
N SER A 115 6.52 -9.35 3.25
CA SER A 115 5.72 -10.57 3.37
C SER A 115 6.55 -11.85 3.41
N SER A 116 7.81 -11.81 2.96
CA SER A 116 8.74 -12.95 3.00
C SER A 116 10.19 -12.49 2.92
N LEU A 117 11.12 -13.40 3.23
CA LEU A 117 12.57 -13.16 3.12
C LEU A 117 12.98 -12.86 1.68
N GLU A 118 12.42 -13.58 0.71
CA GLU A 118 12.70 -13.41 -0.72
C GLU A 118 12.27 -12.02 -1.19
N ARG A 119 11.13 -11.50 -0.70
CA ARG A 119 10.68 -10.14 -1.04
C ARG A 119 11.62 -9.07 -0.49
N ALA A 120 12.11 -9.24 0.73
CA ALA A 120 13.08 -8.34 1.33
C ALA A 120 14.43 -8.37 0.57
N GLN A 121 14.92 -9.56 0.21
CA GLN A 121 16.16 -9.73 -0.56
C GLN A 121 16.01 -9.16 -1.97
N ALA A 122 14.90 -9.43 -2.65
CA ALA A 122 14.63 -8.90 -3.98
C ALA A 122 14.61 -7.37 -3.99
N TRP A 123 14.06 -6.73 -2.95
CA TRP A 123 14.17 -5.29 -2.77
C TRP A 123 15.62 -4.84 -2.57
N TYR A 124 16.36 -5.48 -1.66
CA TYR A 124 17.73 -5.09 -1.30
C TYR A 124 18.71 -5.18 -2.49
N HIS A 125 18.48 -6.12 -3.40
CA HIS A 125 19.25 -6.34 -4.62
C HIS A 125 18.62 -5.69 -5.86
N SER A 126 17.53 -4.94 -5.71
CA SER A 126 16.89 -4.27 -6.83
C SER A 126 17.81 -3.19 -7.43
N PRO A 127 17.79 -2.96 -8.76
CA PRO A 127 18.59 -1.91 -9.39
C PRO A 127 18.33 -0.52 -8.79
N ALA A 128 17.07 -0.24 -8.44
CA ALA A 128 16.66 1.02 -7.83
C ALA A 128 17.30 1.23 -6.45
N TYR A 129 17.34 0.19 -5.60
CA TYR A 129 17.95 0.30 -4.27
C TYR A 129 19.49 0.23 -4.33
N GLU A 130 20.06 -0.59 -5.22
CA GLU A 130 21.51 -0.61 -5.50
C GLU A 130 22.05 0.77 -5.87
N ALA A 131 21.35 1.50 -6.74
CA ALA A 131 21.71 2.87 -7.11
C ALA A 131 21.62 3.86 -5.92
N LEU A 132 20.78 3.56 -4.92
CA LEU A 132 20.51 4.45 -3.79
C LEU A 132 21.44 4.20 -2.58
N LYS A 133 21.83 2.95 -2.32
CA LYS A 133 22.69 2.55 -1.18
C LYS A 133 23.98 3.39 -1.04
N PRO A 134 24.71 3.78 -2.11
CA PRO A 134 25.92 4.59 -1.99
C PRO A 134 25.72 5.93 -1.30
N ILE A 135 24.53 6.54 -1.40
CA ILE A 135 24.22 7.80 -0.72
C ILE A 135 24.21 7.58 0.79
N ARG A 136 23.58 6.49 1.27
CA ARG A 136 23.58 6.11 2.68
C ARG A 136 24.99 5.79 3.18
N HIS A 137 25.80 5.07 2.39
CA HIS A 137 27.17 4.73 2.76
C HIS A 137 28.07 5.96 2.92
N ARG A 138 27.85 7.02 2.13
CA ARG A 138 28.56 8.30 2.30
C ARG A 138 28.03 9.14 3.45
N ALA A 139 26.78 8.96 3.84
CA ALA A 139 26.13 9.75 4.88
C ALA A 139 26.54 9.33 6.31
N GLY A 140 27.14 8.15 6.47
CA GLY A 140 27.48 7.61 7.79
C GLY A 140 27.71 6.10 7.76
N THR A 141 27.87 5.52 8.95
CA THR A 141 28.09 4.07 9.12
C THR A 141 26.79 3.37 9.47
N SER A 142 26.63 2.13 9.00
CA SER A 142 25.42 1.35 9.25
C SER A 142 25.71 -0.11 9.57
N ARG A 143 24.92 -0.70 10.47
CA ARG A 143 24.74 -2.15 10.56
C ARG A 143 23.39 -2.50 9.97
N VAL A 144 23.37 -3.43 9.01
CA VAL A 144 22.19 -3.77 8.23
C VAL A 144 22.11 -5.27 8.05
N TYR A 145 20.94 -5.85 8.27
CA TYR A 145 20.68 -7.27 8.08
C TYR A 145 19.19 -7.51 7.85
N ILE A 146 18.85 -8.67 7.28
CA ILE A 146 17.47 -9.12 7.09
C ILE A 146 17.27 -10.37 7.95
N VAL A 147 16.16 -10.43 8.68
CA VAL A 147 15.80 -11.57 9.54
C VAL A 147 14.43 -12.07 9.14
N GLU A 148 14.27 -13.39 9.05
CA GLU A 148 12.96 -14.03 8.92
C GLU A 148 12.21 -13.95 10.25
N GLY A 149 10.94 -13.58 10.18
CA GLY A 149 10.03 -13.56 11.32
C GLY A 149 9.35 -14.91 11.54
N VAL A 150 8.70 -15.04 12.70
CA VAL A 150 7.84 -16.18 12.98
C VAL A 150 6.44 -15.95 12.42
N THR A 151 5.74 -17.03 12.12
CA THR A 151 4.31 -16.98 11.90
C THR A 151 3.65 -16.66 13.24
N HIS A 152 2.84 -15.61 13.26
CA HIS A 152 2.08 -15.28 14.45
C HIS A 152 0.77 -16.08 14.39
N PRO A 153 0.40 -16.80 15.45
CA PRO A 153 -0.88 -17.49 15.53
C PRO A 153 -2.07 -16.53 15.53
#